data_AF-A0A2E8CBI5-F1
#
_entry.id   AF-A0A2E8CBI5-F1
#
_cell.length_a   1.000
_cell.length_b   1.000
_cell.length_c   1.000
_cell.angle_alpha   90.00
_cell.angle_beta   90.00
_cell.angle_gamma   90.00
#
_symmetry.space_group_name_H-M   'P 1'
#
loop_
_entity.id
_entity.type
_entity.pdbx_description
1 polymer ?
#
loop_
_entity_poly.entity_id
_entity_poly.type
_entity_poly.pdbx_seq_one_letter_code
_entity_poly.pdbx_strand_id
1 'polypeptide(L)'
;MNEAEQINSGISSLSKTQLEALNQWLVRYTANDAPTLQIENSEVKQVAKQGVKTRILGEFSGWTGKTIFVLENGQTWQQRRRGRWKTSLVNPEVILSQNFTGAYELSVVGGKTTGVKRISR
;
A
#
# COMPACT_ATOMS: atom_id res chain seq x y z
N MET A 1 34.61 21.52 -19.62
CA MET A 1 34.34 20.97 -18.28
C MET A 1 34.46 22.14 -17.31
N ASN A 2 33.39 22.51 -16.62
CA ASN A 2 33.49 23.39 -15.46
C ASN A 2 32.91 22.62 -14.27
N GLU A 3 33.81 21.96 -13.55
CA GLU A 3 33.53 21.08 -12.41
C GLU A 3 32.97 21.83 -11.19
N ALA A 4 33.07 23.16 -11.16
CA ALA A 4 32.68 23.96 -10.01
C ALA A 4 31.18 24.23 -9.89
N GLU A 5 30.41 24.17 -10.99
CA GLU A 5 28.96 24.46 -10.96
C GLU A 5 28.09 23.22 -10.68
N GLN A 6 28.66 22.02 -10.77
CA GLN A 6 27.93 20.76 -10.54
C GLN A 6 27.80 20.37 -9.06
N ILE A 7 28.43 21.11 -8.15
CA ILE A 7 28.55 20.77 -6.72
C ILE A 7 27.45 21.44 -5.88
N ASN A 8 26.73 22.43 -6.40
CA ASN A 8 25.79 23.24 -5.60
C ASN A 8 24.34 22.72 -5.54
N SER A 9 24.07 21.53 -6.08
CA SER A 9 22.69 20.99 -6.13
C SER A 9 22.44 19.80 -5.23
N GLY A 10 23.44 19.27 -4.50
CA GLY A 10 23.25 18.13 -3.59
C GLY A 10 22.69 16.84 -4.21
N ILE A 11 22.61 16.77 -5.54
CA ILE A 11 22.02 15.67 -6.33
C ILE A 11 23.10 14.81 -7.03
N SER A 12 24.36 15.23 -6.99
CA SER A 12 25.47 14.55 -7.67
C SER A 12 26.10 13.37 -6.90
N SER A 13 25.64 13.06 -5.68
CA SER A 13 26.11 11.87 -4.96
C SER A 13 25.27 10.62 -5.20
N LEU A 14 24.17 10.68 -5.96
CA LEU A 14 23.31 9.53 -6.21
C LEU A 14 23.95 8.54 -7.19
N SER A 15 24.75 7.63 -6.65
CA SER A 15 25.22 6.41 -7.34
C SER A 15 24.02 5.65 -7.95
N LYS A 16 24.24 4.86 -9.00
CA LYS A 16 23.21 3.99 -9.62
C LYS A 16 22.37 3.26 -8.56
N THR A 17 23.01 2.82 -7.48
CA THR A 17 22.37 2.16 -6.32
C THR A 17 21.37 3.03 -5.57
N GLN A 18 21.58 4.34 -5.44
CA GLN A 18 20.64 5.24 -4.76
C GLN A 18 19.48 5.65 -5.67
N LEU A 19 19.72 5.77 -6.98
CA LEU A 19 18.65 5.90 -7.97
C LEU A 19 17.79 4.63 -8.01
N GLU A 20 18.40 3.45 -7.91
CA GLU A 20 17.67 2.19 -7.77
C GLU A 20 16.90 2.11 -6.46
N ALA A 21 17.49 2.53 -5.33
CA ALA A 21 16.78 2.59 -4.05
C ALA A 21 15.60 3.56 -4.08
N LEU A 22 15.76 4.70 -4.76
CA LEU A 22 14.68 5.68 -4.96
C LEU A 22 13.60 5.14 -5.91
N ASN A 23 13.99 4.48 -7.00
CA ASN A 23 13.06 3.85 -7.92
C ASN A 23 12.28 2.72 -7.22
N GLN A 24 12.96 1.87 -6.45
CA GLN A 24 12.33 0.83 -5.63
C GLN A 24 11.40 1.42 -4.56
N TRP A 25 11.79 2.54 -3.94
CA TRP A 25 10.94 3.26 -3.01
C TRP A 25 9.72 3.84 -3.70
N LEU A 26 9.88 4.44 -4.88
CA LEU A 26 8.80 5.01 -5.68
C LEU A 26 7.85 3.92 -6.19
N VAL A 27 8.34 2.76 -6.61
CA VAL A 27 7.52 1.60 -7.00
C VAL A 27 6.68 1.10 -5.83
N ARG A 28 7.27 1.01 -4.62
CA ARG A 28 6.54 0.63 -3.40
C ARG A 28 5.52 1.71 -3.01
N TYR A 29 5.91 2.97 -3.08
CA TYR A 29 5.02 4.09 -2.77
C TYR A 29 3.87 4.17 -3.77
N THR A 30 4.12 4.13 -5.08
CA THR A 30 3.10 4.15 -6.13
C THR A 30 2.18 2.93 -6.10
N ALA A 31 2.69 1.72 -5.81
CA ALA A 31 1.87 0.53 -5.55
C ALA A 31 0.95 0.72 -4.31
N ASN A 32 1.40 1.52 -3.33
CA ASN A 32 0.70 1.80 -2.08
C ASN A 32 -0.18 3.06 -2.11
N ASP A 33 -0.04 4.00 -3.04
CA ASP A 33 -0.70 5.32 -2.97
C ASP A 33 -1.56 5.64 -4.21
N ALA A 34 -1.19 5.12 -5.38
CA ALA A 34 -1.83 5.46 -6.65
C ALA A 34 -1.86 4.26 -7.61
N PRO A 35 -2.86 3.37 -7.50
CA PRO A 35 -3.03 2.27 -8.46
C PRO A 35 -3.25 2.73 -9.91
N THR A 36 -3.52 4.02 -10.15
CA THR A 36 -3.69 4.59 -11.49
C THR A 36 -2.37 4.92 -12.21
N LEU A 37 -1.23 4.94 -11.52
CA LEU A 37 0.11 5.05 -12.14
C LEU A 37 0.65 3.69 -12.61
N GLN A 38 -0.10 2.60 -12.41
CA GLN A 38 0.28 1.20 -12.66
C GLN A 38 0.43 0.82 -14.15
N ILE A 39 0.16 1.70 -15.10
CA ILE A 39 -0.09 1.26 -16.48
C ILE A 39 1.21 0.88 -17.21
N GLU A 40 2.35 1.52 -16.93
CA GLU A 40 3.52 1.46 -17.81
C GLU A 40 4.72 0.61 -17.33
N ASN A 41 4.79 0.18 -16.06
CA ASN A 41 5.98 -0.56 -15.56
C ASN A 41 5.64 -1.97 -15.02
N SER A 42 6.20 -3.00 -15.66
CA SER A 42 6.05 -4.42 -15.36
C SER A 42 6.48 -4.80 -13.94
N GLU A 43 7.46 -4.11 -13.37
CA GLU A 43 7.96 -4.39 -12.00
C GLU A 43 6.95 -3.94 -10.93
N VAL A 44 6.27 -2.81 -11.15
CA VAL A 44 5.19 -2.32 -10.28
C VAL A 44 4.02 -3.31 -10.28
N LYS A 45 3.69 -3.90 -11.44
CA LYS A 45 2.64 -4.92 -11.55
C LYS A 45 2.98 -6.20 -10.77
N GLN A 46 4.24 -6.60 -10.71
CA GLN A 46 4.65 -7.77 -9.93
C GLN A 46 4.58 -7.50 -8.42
N VAL A 47 4.97 -6.32 -7.96
CA VAL A 47 4.89 -5.94 -6.54
C VAL A 47 3.43 -5.77 -6.10
N ALA A 48 2.58 -5.15 -6.92
CA ALA A 48 1.14 -5.03 -6.65
C ALA A 48 0.45 -6.40 -6.52
N LYS A 49 0.90 -7.42 -7.27
CA LYS A 49 0.41 -8.81 -7.15
C LYS A 49 0.79 -9.49 -5.83
N GLN A 50 1.89 -9.09 -5.19
CA GLN A 50 2.34 -9.69 -3.93
C GLN A 50 1.56 -9.20 -2.70
N GLY A 51 0.72 -8.16 -2.88
CA GLY A 51 -0.05 -7.56 -1.80
C GLY A 51 0.78 -6.62 -0.93
N VAL A 52 0.13 -5.60 -0.40
CA VAL A 52 0.71 -4.57 0.45
C VAL A 52 0.55 -5.00 1.91
N LYS A 53 1.67 -5.19 2.60
CA LYS A 53 1.68 -5.38 4.06
C LYS A 53 1.67 -4.03 4.76
N THR A 54 0.72 -3.83 5.66
CA THR A 54 0.56 -2.61 6.47
C THR A 54 -0.20 -2.94 7.75
N ARG A 55 -0.61 -1.95 8.55
CA ARG A 55 -1.45 -2.16 9.73
C ARG A 55 -2.67 -1.26 9.70
N ILE A 56 -3.73 -1.69 10.38
CA ILE A 56 -4.88 -0.82 10.69
C ILE A 56 -4.45 0.12 11.81
N LEU A 57 -4.79 1.41 11.71
CA LEU A 57 -4.50 2.38 12.77
C LEU A 57 -5.48 2.24 13.94
N GLY A 58 -4.93 2.15 15.15
CA GLY A 58 -5.66 2.19 16.41
C GLY A 58 -6.29 0.86 16.82
N GLU A 59 -7.35 0.97 17.62
CA GLU A 59 -8.13 -0.19 18.06
C GLU A 59 -9.00 -0.73 16.94
N PHE A 60 -9.00 -2.04 16.80
CA PHE A 60 -9.73 -2.73 15.76
C PHE A 60 -10.61 -3.83 16.37
N SER A 61 -11.92 -3.60 16.33
CA SER A 61 -12.93 -4.51 16.92
C SER A 61 -13.56 -5.49 15.92
N GLY A 62 -13.01 -5.59 14.71
CA GLY A 62 -13.59 -6.36 13.61
C GLY A 62 -14.43 -5.51 12.65
N TRP A 63 -15.34 -6.14 11.91
CA TRP A 63 -16.15 -5.47 10.90
C TRP A 63 -17.59 -5.97 10.81
N THR A 64 -18.49 -5.15 10.25
CA THR A 64 -19.96 -5.40 10.27
C THR A 64 -20.68 -5.21 8.93
N GLY A 65 -19.95 -5.02 7.83
CA GLY A 65 -20.49 -4.90 6.47
C GLY A 65 -20.22 -3.55 5.80
N LYS A 66 -19.93 -2.51 6.58
CA LYS A 66 -19.65 -1.14 6.10
C LYS A 66 -18.42 -0.50 6.77
N THR A 67 -17.65 -1.31 7.49
CA THR A 67 -16.51 -0.87 8.29
C THR A 67 -15.47 -0.18 7.41
N ILE A 68 -14.91 0.91 7.93
CA ILE A 68 -13.84 1.68 7.31
C ILE A 68 -12.54 1.29 8.00
N PHE A 69 -11.54 0.98 7.20
CA PHE A 69 -10.18 0.65 7.60
C PHE A 69 -9.29 1.81 7.23
N VAL A 70 -8.70 2.46 8.23
CA VAL A 70 -7.64 3.45 8.03
C VAL A 70 -6.32 2.72 8.25
N LEU A 71 -5.46 2.74 7.24
CA LEU A 71 -4.19 2.03 7.26
C LEU A 71 -3.04 2.98 7.61
N GLU A 72 -1.94 2.44 8.14
CA GLU A 72 -0.75 3.22 8.53
C GLU A 72 -0.13 4.00 7.36
N ASN A 73 -0.30 3.52 6.13
CA ASN A 73 0.14 4.22 4.92
C ASN A 73 -0.79 5.40 4.51
N GLY A 74 -1.77 5.77 5.34
CA GLY A 74 -2.71 6.86 5.06
C GLY A 74 -3.88 6.47 4.15
N GLN A 75 -3.88 5.26 3.58
CA GLN A 75 -4.99 4.80 2.76
C GLN A 75 -6.22 4.49 3.60
N THR A 76 -7.39 4.77 3.02
CA THR A 76 -8.67 4.40 3.60
C THR A 76 -9.43 3.45 2.69
N TRP A 77 -9.90 2.36 3.28
CA TRP A 77 -10.61 1.28 2.59
C TRP A 77 -11.93 0.99 3.28
N GLN A 78 -13.01 0.78 2.52
CA GLN A 78 -14.32 0.41 3.06
C GLN A 78 -14.65 -1.03 2.71
N GLN A 79 -15.19 -1.78 3.67
CA GLN A 79 -15.77 -3.09 3.42
C GLN A 79 -16.86 -3.01 2.34
N ARG A 80 -16.81 -3.92 1.36
CA ARG A 80 -17.79 -4.02 0.26
C ARG A 80 -18.76 -5.19 0.40
N ARG A 81 -18.36 -6.26 1.10
CA ARG A 81 -19.16 -7.49 1.26
C ARG A 81 -19.92 -7.47 2.58
N ARG A 82 -21.17 -7.94 2.55
CA ARG A 82 -21.95 -8.19 3.77
C ARG A 82 -21.30 -9.37 4.51
N GLY A 83 -20.61 -9.06 5.61
CA GLY A 83 -19.90 -10.04 6.42
C GLY A 83 -19.58 -9.43 7.76
N ARG A 84 -19.64 -10.23 8.82
CA ARG A 84 -19.33 -9.78 10.18
C ARG A 84 -18.20 -10.61 10.76
N TRP A 85 -17.29 -9.94 11.42
CA TRP A 85 -16.28 -10.56 12.26
C TRP A 85 -16.08 -9.68 13.49
N LYS A 86 -15.96 -10.30 14.65
CA LYS A 86 -15.70 -9.63 15.92
C LYS A 86 -14.33 -10.07 16.41
N THR A 87 -13.51 -9.11 16.79
CA THR A 87 -12.20 -9.32 17.42
C THR A 87 -11.90 -8.12 18.33
N SER A 88 -10.75 -8.13 18.98
CA SER A 88 -10.24 -6.98 19.72
C SER A 88 -8.71 -6.98 19.57
N LEU A 89 -8.21 -6.15 18.66
CA LEU A 89 -6.79 -6.04 18.34
C LEU A 89 -6.37 -4.58 18.37
N VAL A 90 -5.09 -4.32 18.60
CA VAL A 90 -4.50 -2.98 18.52
C VAL A 90 -3.45 -2.99 17.43
N ASN A 91 -3.55 -2.06 16.49
CA ASN A 91 -2.67 -1.95 15.32
C ASN A 91 -2.40 -3.29 14.61
N PRO A 92 -3.43 -4.09 14.26
CA PRO A 92 -3.22 -5.40 13.67
C PRO A 92 -2.57 -5.30 12.29
N GLU A 93 -1.63 -6.21 12.02
CA GLU A 93 -1.03 -6.37 10.69
C GLU A 93 -2.06 -6.90 9.68
N VAL A 94 -2.06 -6.29 8.50
CA VAL A 94 -2.97 -6.60 7.41
C VAL A 94 -2.24 -6.68 6.08
N ILE A 95 -2.78 -7.52 5.20
CA ILE A 95 -2.32 -7.68 3.82
C ILE A 95 -3.46 -7.22 2.92
N LEU A 96 -3.22 -6.17 2.15
CA LEU A 96 -4.11 -5.68 1.11
C LEU A 96 -3.67 -6.26 -0.23
N SER A 97 -4.50 -7.07 -0.87
CA SER A 97 -4.18 -7.71 -2.16
C SER A 97 -5.33 -7.60 -3.15
N GLN A 98 -5.02 -7.78 -4.44
CA GLN A 98 -6.03 -7.98 -5.47
C GLN A 98 -6.16 -9.48 -5.76
N ASN A 99 -7.40 -9.98 -5.77
CA ASN A 99 -7.67 -11.34 -6.21
C ASN A 99 -7.65 -11.42 -7.75
N PHE A 100 -7.79 -12.63 -8.31
CA PHE A 100 -7.74 -12.86 -9.76
C PHE A 100 -8.83 -12.10 -10.54
N THR A 101 -9.91 -11.66 -9.89
CA THR A 101 -10.98 -10.85 -10.51
C THR A 101 -10.68 -9.35 -10.49
N GLY A 102 -9.51 -8.93 -9.98
CA GLY A 102 -9.12 -7.53 -9.81
C GLY A 102 -9.74 -6.83 -8.61
N ALA A 103 -10.54 -7.54 -7.81
CA ALA A 103 -11.14 -6.98 -6.60
C ALA A 103 -10.15 -6.99 -5.44
N TYR A 104 -10.18 -5.91 -4.65
CA TYR A 104 -9.34 -5.78 -3.46
C TYR A 104 -9.91 -6.55 -2.26
N GLU A 105 -9.00 -7.16 -1.51
CA GLU A 105 -9.25 -7.89 -0.29
C GLU A 105 -8.27 -7.44 0.79
N LEU A 106 -8.78 -7.29 2.01
CA LEU A 106 -8.00 -6.98 3.20
C LEU A 106 -8.01 -8.19 4.11
N SER A 107 -6.82 -8.74 4.37
CA SER A 107 -6.62 -9.90 5.23
C SER A 107 -5.94 -9.49 6.51
N VAL A 108 -6.52 -9.78 7.67
CA VAL A 108 -5.85 -9.60 8.96
C VAL A 108 -4.94 -10.80 9.21
N VAL A 109 -3.67 -10.57 9.53
CA VAL A 109 -2.71 -11.64 9.81
C VAL A 109 -3.19 -12.46 11.01
N GLY A 110 -3.31 -13.77 10.82
CA GLY A 110 -3.88 -14.69 11.84
C GLY A 110 -5.39 -14.52 12.05
N GLY A 111 -6.08 -13.75 11.20
CA GLY A 111 -7.50 -13.41 11.33
C GLY A 111 -8.32 -13.81 10.12
N LYS A 112 -9.28 -12.95 9.77
CA LYS A 112 -10.16 -13.15 8.60
C LYS A 112 -9.80 -12.21 7.46
N THR A 113 -10.37 -12.51 6.30
CA THR A 113 -10.29 -11.69 5.08
C THR A 113 -11.65 -11.12 4.73
N THR A 114 -11.68 -9.88 4.23
CA THR A 114 -12.90 -9.26 3.71
C THR A 114 -12.62 -8.49 2.43
N GLY A 115 -13.60 -8.46 1.53
CA GLY A 115 -13.51 -7.65 0.32
C GLY A 115 -13.65 -6.17 0.66
N VAL A 116 -12.80 -5.34 0.08
CA VAL A 116 -12.77 -3.88 0.32
C VAL A 116 -12.79 -3.10 -0.99
N LYS A 117 -13.18 -1.83 -0.90
CA LYS A 117 -13.07 -0.83 -1.96
C LYS A 117 -12.34 0.39 -1.41
N ARG A 118 -11.51 1.02 -2.24
CA ARG A 118 -10.82 2.25 -1.83
C ARG A 118 -11.84 3.37 -1.69
N ILE A 119 -11.67 4.22 -0.69
CA ILE A 119 -12.41 5.47 -0.58
C ILE A 119 -11.41 6.62 -0.52
N SER A 120 -11.53 7.57 -1.44
CA SER A 120 -10.84 8.86 -1.39
C SER A 120 -11.75 9.86 -0.69
N ARG A 121 -11.17 10.70 0.16
CA ARG A 121 -11.86 11.87 0.71
C ARG A 121 -11.80 13.02 -0.28
#